data_AF-A0A2D2ASG8-F1
#
_entry.id   AF-A0A2D2ASG8-F1
#
_cell.length_a   1.000
_cell.length_b   1.000
_cell.length_c   1.000
_cell.angle_alpha   90.00
_cell.angle_beta   90.00
_cell.angle_gamma   90.00
#
_symmetry.space_group_name_H-M   'P 1'
#
loop_
_entity.id
_entity.type
_entity.pdbx_description
1 polymer ?
#
loop_
_entity_poly.entity_id
_entity_poly.type
_entity_poly.pdbx_seq_one_letter_code
_entity_poly.pdbx_strand_id
1 'polypeptide(L)'
;MLKPALRLSLVLTAALSLTACATTSTTGPVAEAPTPLDGWSQRVQVQSEADEIRLAAHATGLSGNQARALSDFHVRWMQAEGGVITIAAPRDSGQDAGAYRVSADARSFLVSLGAPTDRVRLVGYDAGGDRQAPIVVGYERYVAVAPTCGGWSTMTATFKNDPHAGFGCAIAANTAAQVANPEDLVRGRNMDPADPNRRATVLEKYRKGQTTGSARDPQGTGTISQAIQ
;
A
#
# COMPACT_ATOMS: atom_id res chain seq x y z
N MET A 1 72.97 4.44 28.93
CA MET A 1 72.08 5.60 28.73
C MET A 1 71.67 5.64 27.26
N LEU A 2 70.42 5.26 26.94
CA LEU A 2 69.93 5.26 25.55
C LEU A 2 69.78 6.71 25.04
N LYS A 3 70.31 7.01 23.85
CA LYS A 3 70.26 8.34 23.21
C LYS A 3 68.79 8.80 23.04
N PRO A 4 68.47 10.10 23.25
CA PRO A 4 67.11 10.62 23.25
C PRO A 4 66.36 10.37 21.93
N ALA A 5 67.07 10.34 20.80
CA ALA A 5 66.50 10.01 19.49
C ALA A 5 65.95 8.57 19.42
N LEU A 6 66.61 7.60 20.07
CA LEU A 6 66.17 6.20 20.05
C LEU A 6 64.91 5.98 20.91
N ARG A 7 64.75 6.79 21.98
CA ARG A 7 63.54 6.78 22.82
C ARG A 7 62.35 7.37 22.08
N LEU A 8 62.56 8.43 21.29
CA LEU A 8 61.50 9.05 20.49
C LEU A 8 61.00 8.10 19.39
N SER A 9 61.92 7.39 18.71
CA SER A 9 61.56 6.40 17.68
C SER A 9 60.78 5.21 18.26
N LEU A 10 61.10 4.75 19.48
CA LEU A 10 60.41 3.65 20.13
C LEU A 10 58.99 4.05 20.58
N VAL A 11 58.81 5.27 21.06
CA VAL A 11 57.48 5.80 21.43
C VAL A 11 56.61 5.98 20.19
N LEU A 12 57.18 6.45 19.08
CA LEU A 12 56.44 6.64 17.83
C LEU A 12 55.99 5.29 17.22
N THR A 13 56.87 4.28 17.21
CA THR A 13 56.52 2.94 16.73
C THR A 13 55.50 2.24 17.63
N ALA A 14 55.60 2.41 18.96
CA ALA A 14 54.58 1.92 19.87
C ALA A 14 53.23 2.61 19.64
N ALA A 15 53.20 3.93 19.44
CA ALA A 15 51.96 4.67 19.18
C ALA A 15 51.28 4.25 17.86
N LEU A 16 52.04 4.00 16.79
CA LEU A 16 51.50 3.49 15.53
C LEU A 16 50.96 2.05 15.64
N SER A 17 51.51 1.23 16.55
CA SER A 17 51.04 -0.14 16.77
C SER A 17 49.66 -0.20 17.46
N LEU A 18 49.28 0.82 18.23
CA LEU A 18 47.98 0.86 18.92
C LEU A 18 46.79 1.18 17.99
N THR A 19 47.01 1.78 16.82
CA THR A 19 45.92 2.09 15.87
C THR A 19 45.66 0.97 14.86
N ALA A 20 46.50 -0.07 14.80
CA ALA A 20 46.38 -1.16 13.83
C ALA A 20 45.21 -2.13 14.08
N CYS A 21 44.61 -2.11 15.28
CA CYS A 21 43.44 -2.92 15.64
C CYS A 21 42.15 -2.11 15.73
N ALA A 22 42.12 -0.88 15.23
CA ALA A 22 40.84 -0.18 14.97
C ALA A 22 40.20 -0.80 13.73
N THR A 23 39.74 -2.04 13.85
CA THR A 23 38.80 -2.64 12.92
C THR A 23 37.59 -1.72 12.93
N THR A 24 37.39 -0.97 11.86
CA THR A 24 36.10 -0.36 11.59
C THR A 24 35.12 -1.52 11.50
N SER A 25 34.46 -1.84 12.61
CA SER A 25 33.25 -2.65 12.57
C SER A 25 32.28 -1.85 11.73
N THR A 26 32.28 -2.11 10.43
CA THR A 26 31.17 -1.79 9.56
C THR A 26 30.00 -2.58 10.13
N THR A 27 29.30 -1.98 11.11
CA THR A 27 27.90 -2.27 11.38
C THR A 27 27.09 -1.77 10.17
N GLY A 28 27.41 -2.30 8.99
CA GLY A 28 26.46 -2.39 7.91
C GLY A 28 25.47 -3.50 8.26
N PRO A 29 24.28 -3.50 7.65
CA PRO A 29 23.39 -4.65 7.76
C PRO A 29 24.19 -5.90 7.36
N VAL A 30 24.17 -6.92 8.22
CA VAL A 30 24.67 -8.24 7.87
C VAL A 30 23.90 -8.64 6.62
N ALA A 31 24.59 -8.92 5.51
CA ALA A 31 23.93 -9.41 4.31
C ALA A 31 23.29 -10.76 4.67
N GLU A 32 21.97 -10.78 4.86
CA GLU A 32 21.22 -12.01 5.06
C GLU A 32 21.42 -12.91 3.83
N ALA A 33 21.65 -14.20 4.08
CA ALA A 33 21.72 -15.17 3.00
C ALA A 33 20.35 -15.20 2.30
N PRO A 34 20.30 -15.09 0.95
CA PRO A 34 19.04 -15.05 0.24
C PRO A 34 18.20 -16.30 0.55
N THR A 35 16.96 -16.10 0.96
CA THR A 35 16.01 -17.19 1.14
C THR A 35 15.41 -17.60 -0.21
N PRO A 36 14.89 -18.84 -0.33
CA PRO A 36 14.14 -19.24 -1.52
C PRO A 36 12.92 -18.35 -1.84
N LEU A 37 12.40 -17.58 -0.86
CA LEU A 37 11.28 -16.65 -1.06
C LEU A 37 11.73 -15.28 -1.59
N ASP A 38 12.99 -14.89 -1.42
CA ASP A 38 13.45 -13.54 -1.75
C ASP A 38 13.25 -13.25 -3.24
N GLY A 39 13.47 -14.27 -4.10
CA GLY A 39 13.20 -14.21 -5.55
C GLY A 39 11.71 -14.12 -5.94
N TRP A 40 10.80 -14.26 -4.97
CA TRP A 40 9.34 -14.18 -5.12
C TRP A 40 8.72 -12.92 -4.51
N SER A 41 9.44 -12.21 -3.65
CA SER A 41 8.97 -11.00 -2.95
C SER A 41 8.45 -9.90 -3.88
N GLN A 42 8.99 -9.79 -5.11
CA GLN A 42 8.62 -8.80 -6.12
C GLN A 42 7.84 -9.39 -7.32
N ARG A 43 7.33 -10.63 -7.19
CA ARG A 43 6.66 -11.31 -8.31
C ARG A 43 5.18 -10.97 -8.43
N VAL A 44 4.56 -10.41 -7.40
CA VAL A 44 3.22 -9.83 -7.51
C VAL A 44 3.34 -8.54 -8.32
N GLN A 45 2.78 -8.55 -9.52
CA GLN A 45 2.78 -7.36 -10.37
C GLN A 45 1.57 -6.52 -10.00
N VAL A 46 1.74 -5.21 -9.93
CA VAL A 46 0.62 -4.28 -9.72
C VAL A 46 0.42 -3.48 -11.00
N GLN A 47 -0.80 -3.50 -11.51
CA GLN A 47 -1.20 -2.78 -12.71
C GLN A 47 -2.24 -1.73 -12.36
N SER A 48 -2.20 -0.61 -13.07
CA SER A 48 -3.23 0.42 -13.01
C SER A 48 -4.27 0.16 -14.11
N GLU A 49 -5.54 0.22 -13.73
CA GLU A 49 -6.69 0.04 -14.62
C GLU A 49 -7.73 1.13 -14.36
N ALA A 50 -8.42 1.55 -15.42
CA ALA A 50 -9.56 2.46 -15.29
C ALA A 50 -10.82 1.67 -14.89
N ASP A 51 -11.50 2.14 -13.87
CA ASP A 51 -12.85 1.70 -13.52
C ASP A 51 -13.85 2.77 -13.94
N GLU A 52 -14.73 2.45 -14.89
CA GLU A 52 -15.57 3.45 -15.55
C GLU A 52 -17.02 2.98 -15.70
N ILE A 53 -17.94 3.95 -15.62
CA ILE A 53 -19.33 3.81 -16.05
C ILE A 53 -19.65 4.84 -17.13
N ARG A 54 -20.62 4.52 -17.97
CA ARG A 54 -21.09 5.39 -19.06
C ARG A 54 -22.52 5.83 -18.78
N LEU A 55 -22.75 7.13 -18.81
CA LEU A 55 -24.06 7.74 -18.61
C LEU A 55 -24.55 8.36 -19.92
N ALA A 56 -25.82 8.16 -20.27
CA ALA A 56 -26.45 8.85 -21.37
C ALA A 56 -26.77 10.32 -21.05
N ALA A 57 -26.70 11.19 -22.05
CA ALA A 57 -27.14 12.58 -21.93
C ALA A 57 -28.66 12.67 -21.89
N HIS A 58 -29.20 13.51 -20.98
CA HIS A 58 -30.63 13.73 -20.83
C HIS A 58 -30.94 15.19 -20.51
N ALA A 59 -31.99 15.74 -21.13
CA ALA A 59 -32.43 17.12 -20.87
C ALA A 59 -32.96 17.32 -19.45
N THR A 60 -33.52 16.27 -18.83
CA THR A 60 -34.08 16.28 -17.48
C THR A 60 -33.05 16.03 -16.39
N GLY A 61 -31.78 15.76 -16.75
CA GLY A 61 -30.72 15.44 -15.80
C GLY A 61 -30.60 13.94 -15.50
N LEU A 62 -30.00 13.63 -14.36
CA LEU A 62 -29.66 12.25 -13.98
C LEU A 62 -30.92 11.38 -13.78
N SER A 63 -31.02 10.27 -14.51
CA SER A 63 -32.12 9.30 -14.32
C SER A 63 -31.91 8.42 -13.08
N GLY A 64 -32.99 7.80 -12.57
CA GLY A 64 -32.91 6.89 -11.42
C GLY A 64 -31.99 5.68 -11.65
N ASN A 65 -31.91 5.17 -12.88
CA ASN A 65 -31.00 4.07 -13.22
C ASN A 65 -29.53 4.53 -13.21
N GLN A 66 -29.26 5.74 -13.71
CA GLN A 66 -27.91 6.32 -13.67
C GLN A 66 -27.49 6.67 -12.23
N ALA A 67 -28.42 7.13 -11.39
CA ALA A 67 -28.17 7.37 -9.98
C ALA A 67 -27.81 6.07 -9.24
N ARG A 68 -28.51 4.96 -9.53
CA ARG A 68 -28.14 3.64 -8.99
C ARG A 68 -26.75 3.20 -9.47
N ALA A 69 -26.46 3.35 -10.77
CA ALA A 69 -25.14 3.02 -11.30
C ALA A 69 -24.02 3.86 -10.65
N LEU A 70 -24.27 5.14 -10.36
CA LEU A 70 -23.33 6.00 -9.62
C LEU A 70 -23.17 5.58 -8.16
N SER A 71 -24.22 5.10 -7.50
CA SER A 71 -24.14 4.55 -6.15
C SER A 71 -23.25 3.30 -6.12
N ASP A 72 -23.45 2.37 -7.05
CA ASP A 72 -22.64 1.15 -7.16
C ASP A 72 -21.18 1.46 -7.51
N PHE A 73 -20.97 2.44 -8.40
CA PHE A 73 -19.65 3.00 -8.70
C PHE A 73 -18.98 3.61 -7.46
N HIS A 74 -19.72 4.38 -6.66
CA HIS A 74 -19.19 5.01 -5.45
C HIS A 74 -18.71 3.98 -4.40
N VAL A 75 -19.45 2.87 -4.24
CA VAL A 75 -19.04 1.78 -3.33
C VAL A 75 -17.71 1.18 -3.77
N ARG A 76 -17.53 0.89 -5.06
CA ARG A 76 -16.27 0.35 -5.60
C ARG A 76 -15.13 1.37 -5.51
N TRP A 77 -15.43 2.65 -5.68
CA TRP A 77 -14.48 3.74 -5.50
C TRP A 77 -13.98 3.85 -4.05
N MET A 78 -14.88 3.70 -3.07
CA MET A 78 -14.51 3.67 -1.64
C MET A 78 -13.63 2.47 -1.30
N GLN A 79 -13.87 1.31 -1.92
CA GLN A 79 -13.03 0.11 -1.74
C GLN A 79 -11.63 0.29 -2.35
N ALA A 80 -11.48 1.19 -3.32
CA ALA A 80 -10.22 1.54 -3.96
C ALA A 80 -9.57 2.81 -3.36
N GLU A 81 -9.74 3.03 -2.05
CA GLU A 81 -9.15 4.15 -1.29
C GLU A 81 -9.55 5.56 -1.75
N GLY A 82 -10.61 5.67 -2.56
CA GLY A 82 -11.24 6.94 -2.88
C GLY A 82 -10.37 7.89 -3.71
N GLY A 83 -9.75 7.40 -4.79
CA GLY A 83 -8.92 8.19 -5.72
C GLY A 83 -9.64 9.37 -6.41
N VAL A 84 -8.98 10.03 -7.38
CA VAL A 84 -9.62 11.12 -8.13
C VAL A 84 -10.66 10.56 -9.10
N ILE A 85 -11.90 11.06 -9.01
CA ILE A 85 -12.97 10.76 -9.95
C ILE A 85 -12.94 11.80 -11.07
N THR A 86 -12.91 11.33 -12.31
CA THR A 86 -13.03 12.15 -13.51
C THR A 86 -14.39 11.91 -14.16
N ILE A 87 -15.14 12.99 -14.38
CA ILE A 87 -16.38 13.02 -15.14
C ILE A 87 -16.08 13.70 -16.46
N ALA A 88 -15.96 12.91 -17.53
CA ALA A 88 -15.70 13.39 -18.88
C ALA A 88 -17.02 13.56 -19.64
N ALA A 89 -17.37 14.81 -19.94
CA ALA A 89 -18.57 15.16 -20.69
C ALA A 89 -18.25 15.38 -22.18
N PRO A 90 -19.05 14.84 -23.11
CA PRO A 90 -18.90 15.15 -24.54
C PRO A 90 -19.20 16.63 -24.83
N ARG A 91 -18.42 17.20 -25.74
CA ARG A 91 -18.67 18.49 -26.40
C ARG A 91 -18.85 18.25 -27.90
N ASP A 92 -19.54 19.17 -28.57
CA ASP A 92 -19.82 19.09 -30.01
C ASP A 92 -20.60 17.82 -30.39
N SER A 93 -21.44 17.33 -29.46
CA SER A 93 -22.30 16.14 -29.65
C SER A 93 -23.68 16.49 -30.20
N GLY A 94 -24.06 17.77 -30.19
CA GLY A 94 -25.45 18.20 -30.46
C GLY A 94 -26.42 17.91 -29.32
N GLN A 95 -25.95 17.32 -28.20
CA GLN A 95 -26.70 17.10 -26.95
C GLN A 95 -25.99 17.74 -25.74
N ASP A 96 -25.12 18.73 -25.98
CA ASP A 96 -24.18 19.27 -24.99
C ASP A 96 -24.87 19.82 -23.73
N ALA A 97 -26.05 20.42 -23.87
CA ALA A 97 -26.83 20.91 -22.73
C ALA A 97 -27.29 19.77 -21.80
N GLY A 98 -27.74 18.65 -22.37
CA GLY A 98 -28.12 17.46 -21.61
C GLY A 98 -26.90 16.76 -21.00
N ALA A 99 -25.80 16.68 -21.75
CA ALA A 99 -24.54 16.13 -21.26
C ALA A 99 -23.98 16.94 -20.08
N TYR A 100 -23.99 18.27 -20.18
CA TYR A 100 -23.60 19.16 -19.11
C TYR A 100 -24.46 18.98 -17.86
N ARG A 101 -25.79 18.94 -18.02
CA ARG A 101 -26.73 18.74 -16.90
C ARG A 101 -26.48 17.42 -16.18
N VAL A 102 -26.41 16.30 -16.93
CA VAL A 102 -26.13 14.99 -16.35
C VAL A 102 -24.77 14.95 -15.65
N SER A 103 -23.74 15.59 -16.22
CA SER A 103 -22.41 15.65 -15.62
C SER A 103 -22.39 16.44 -14.32
N ALA A 104 -23.09 17.58 -14.27
CA ALA A 104 -23.23 18.40 -13.07
C ALA A 104 -24.04 17.69 -11.97
N ASP A 105 -25.12 17.01 -12.35
CA ASP A 105 -25.94 16.21 -11.44
C ASP A 105 -25.13 15.01 -10.91
N ALA A 106 -24.38 14.31 -11.76
CA ALA A 106 -23.53 13.19 -11.37
C ALA A 106 -22.45 13.64 -10.37
N ARG A 107 -21.81 14.79 -10.61
CA ARG A 107 -20.86 15.38 -9.66
C ARG A 107 -21.52 15.68 -8.32
N SER A 108 -22.69 16.33 -8.35
CA SER A 108 -23.42 16.71 -7.13
C SER A 108 -23.86 15.47 -6.35
N PHE A 109 -24.30 14.42 -7.04
CA PHE A 109 -24.71 13.15 -6.46
C PHE A 109 -23.53 12.41 -5.81
N LEU A 110 -22.38 12.33 -6.47
CA LEU A 110 -21.18 11.71 -5.88
C LEU A 110 -20.70 12.49 -4.64
N VAL A 111 -20.76 13.82 -4.68
CA VAL A 111 -20.45 14.67 -3.51
C VAL A 111 -21.46 14.44 -2.39
N SER A 112 -22.76 14.29 -2.70
CA SER A 112 -23.77 14.00 -1.66
C SER A 112 -23.63 12.61 -1.05
N LEU A 113 -22.97 11.67 -1.73
CA LEU A 113 -22.58 10.37 -1.18
C LEU A 113 -21.32 10.43 -0.30
N GLY A 114 -20.61 11.57 -0.28
CA GLY A 114 -19.43 11.79 0.56
C GLY A 114 -18.10 11.89 -0.20
N ALA A 115 -18.10 11.89 -1.53
CA ALA A 115 -16.87 12.14 -2.28
C ALA A 115 -16.39 13.59 -2.06
N PRO A 116 -15.12 13.84 -1.68
CA PRO A 116 -14.59 15.18 -1.52
C PRO A 116 -14.71 16.00 -2.81
N THR A 117 -15.13 17.25 -2.71
CA THR A 117 -15.44 18.10 -3.87
C THR A 117 -14.22 18.38 -4.75
N ASP A 118 -13.02 18.38 -4.16
CA ASP A 118 -11.72 18.51 -4.81
C ASP A 118 -11.26 17.23 -5.53
N ARG A 119 -11.82 16.06 -5.16
CA ARG A 119 -11.54 14.78 -5.83
C ARG A 119 -12.48 14.46 -7.00
N VAL A 120 -13.56 15.22 -7.19
CA VAL A 120 -14.48 15.03 -8.33
C VAL A 120 -14.27 16.10 -9.39
N ARG A 121 -13.52 15.75 -10.43
CA ARG A 121 -13.13 16.63 -11.53
C ARG A 121 -14.08 16.48 -12.70
N LEU A 122 -14.57 17.59 -13.23
CA LEU A 122 -15.28 17.62 -14.50
C LEU A 122 -14.31 18.01 -15.61
N VAL A 123 -14.30 17.24 -16.70
CA VAL A 123 -13.52 17.54 -17.92
C VAL A 123 -14.43 17.40 -19.14
N GLY A 124 -14.07 18.05 -20.23
CA GLY A 124 -14.79 17.90 -21.50
C GLY A 124 -13.91 17.26 -22.57
N TYR A 125 -14.49 16.39 -23.38
CA TYR A 125 -13.83 15.76 -24.53
C TYR A 125 -14.60 16.06 -25.82
N ASP A 126 -13.93 15.98 -26.97
CA ASP A 126 -14.54 16.20 -28.28
C ASP A 126 -15.27 14.92 -28.73
N ALA A 127 -16.57 15.02 -28.98
CA ALA A 127 -17.41 13.91 -29.46
C ALA A 127 -17.46 13.79 -30.98
N GLY A 128 -16.87 14.73 -31.74
CA GLY A 128 -16.81 14.66 -33.20
C GLY A 128 -18.18 14.61 -33.89
N GLY A 129 -19.21 15.22 -33.30
CA GLY A 129 -20.58 15.19 -33.84
C GLY A 129 -21.42 13.98 -33.45
N ASP A 130 -20.89 13.05 -32.62
CA ASP A 130 -21.66 11.89 -32.17
C ASP A 130 -22.71 12.28 -31.11
N ARG A 131 -24.00 12.18 -31.48
CA ARG A 131 -25.13 12.49 -30.58
C ARG A 131 -25.34 11.46 -29.48
N GLN A 132 -24.72 10.29 -29.59
CA GLN A 132 -24.81 9.21 -28.62
C GLN A 132 -23.58 9.12 -27.71
N ALA A 133 -22.64 10.07 -27.86
CA ALA A 133 -21.45 10.15 -27.03
C ALA A 133 -21.82 10.18 -25.53
N PRO A 134 -21.28 9.26 -24.70
CA PRO A 134 -21.67 9.14 -23.31
C PRO A 134 -20.86 10.05 -22.39
N ILE A 135 -21.45 10.46 -21.27
CA ILE A 135 -20.65 10.98 -20.15
C ILE A 135 -19.90 9.79 -19.54
N VAL A 136 -18.57 9.85 -19.47
CA VAL A 136 -17.74 8.80 -18.86
C VAL A 136 -17.37 9.24 -17.45
N VAL A 137 -17.71 8.42 -16.46
CA VAL A 137 -17.36 8.66 -15.06
C VAL A 137 -16.40 7.56 -14.64
N GLY A 138 -15.18 7.92 -14.23
CA GLY A 138 -14.15 6.95 -13.97
C GLY A 138 -13.12 7.36 -12.92
N TYR A 139 -12.41 6.38 -12.39
CA TYR A 139 -11.24 6.57 -11.53
C TYR A 139 -10.19 5.50 -11.84
N GLU A 140 -8.96 5.79 -11.43
CA GLU A 140 -7.84 4.85 -11.52
C GLU A 140 -7.86 3.90 -10.31
N ARG A 141 -7.79 2.59 -10.55
CA ARG A 141 -7.64 1.57 -9.51
C ARG A 141 -6.46 0.66 -9.81
N TYR A 142 -5.93 0.03 -8.76
CA TYR A 142 -4.84 -0.93 -8.89
C TYR A 142 -5.33 -2.37 -8.80
N VAL A 143 -4.68 -3.26 -9.54
CA VAL A 143 -4.92 -4.72 -9.51
C VAL A 143 -3.61 -5.45 -9.26
N ALA A 144 -3.66 -6.42 -8.35
CA ALA A 144 -2.57 -7.36 -8.16
C ALA A 144 -2.72 -8.53 -9.14
N VAL A 145 -1.74 -8.69 -10.03
CA VAL A 145 -1.68 -9.78 -10.99
C VAL A 145 -0.82 -10.90 -10.40
N ALA A 146 -1.45 -12.05 -10.17
CA ALA A 146 -0.78 -13.23 -9.68
C ALA A 146 0.20 -13.81 -10.72
N PRO A 147 1.38 -14.30 -10.30
CA PRO A 147 2.27 -15.01 -11.21
C PRO A 147 1.65 -16.35 -11.63
N THR A 148 1.92 -16.76 -12.87
CA THR A 148 1.58 -18.11 -13.33
C THR A 148 2.50 -19.13 -12.67
N CYS A 149 1.96 -19.93 -11.75
CA CYS A 149 2.69 -21.03 -11.13
C CYS A 149 2.66 -22.27 -12.03
N GLY A 150 3.82 -22.87 -12.28
CA GLY A 150 3.96 -24.14 -13.00
C GLY A 150 4.84 -25.11 -12.24
N GLY A 151 4.70 -26.41 -12.55
CA GLY A 151 5.57 -27.47 -12.03
C GLY A 151 5.43 -27.72 -10.53
N TRP A 152 4.57 -28.67 -10.15
CA TRP A 152 4.51 -29.17 -8.78
C TRP A 152 5.52 -30.32 -8.64
N SER A 153 6.62 -30.07 -7.93
CA SER A 153 7.55 -31.13 -7.53
C SER A 153 6.97 -31.95 -6.37
N THR A 154 7.56 -33.12 -6.10
CA THR A 154 7.26 -33.91 -4.90
C THR A 154 7.38 -33.05 -3.64
N MET A 155 6.28 -32.91 -2.90
CA MET A 155 6.22 -32.15 -1.64
C MET A 155 6.73 -32.94 -0.42
N THR A 156 7.02 -34.24 -0.60
CA THR A 156 7.43 -35.16 0.47
C THR A 156 8.94 -35.36 0.58
N ALA A 157 9.73 -34.78 -0.33
CA ALA A 157 11.19 -34.88 -0.30
C ALA A 157 11.80 -33.83 0.65
N THR A 158 11.70 -34.06 1.96
CA THR A 158 12.01 -33.07 3.01
C THR A 158 13.41 -33.21 3.64
N PHE A 159 14.23 -34.16 3.18
CA PHE A 159 15.51 -34.51 3.83
C PHE A 159 16.54 -33.36 3.90
N LYS A 160 16.42 -32.33 3.05
CA LYS A 160 17.27 -31.13 3.06
C LYS A 160 16.67 -29.96 3.85
N ASN A 161 15.42 -30.09 4.32
CA ASN A 161 14.65 -29.00 4.91
C ASN A 161 14.50 -27.77 4.00
N ASP A 162 14.55 -27.98 2.67
CA ASP A 162 14.33 -26.95 1.67
C ASP A 162 12.83 -26.87 1.30
N PRO A 163 12.29 -25.67 0.99
CA PRO A 163 10.93 -25.56 0.50
C PRO A 163 10.76 -26.26 -0.85
N HIS A 164 9.55 -26.78 -1.12
CA HIS A 164 9.24 -27.37 -2.41
C HIS A 164 9.29 -26.30 -3.54
N ALA A 165 9.50 -26.73 -4.79
CA ALA A 165 9.77 -25.82 -5.91
C ALA A 165 8.67 -24.76 -6.15
N GLY A 166 7.42 -25.11 -5.85
CA GLY A 166 6.27 -24.21 -5.99
C GLY A 166 6.00 -23.28 -4.81
N PHE A 167 6.77 -23.37 -3.72
CA PHE A 167 6.44 -22.70 -2.45
C PHE A 167 6.36 -21.18 -2.62
N GLY A 168 7.41 -20.54 -3.13
CA GLY A 168 7.44 -19.09 -3.31
C GLY A 168 6.39 -18.58 -4.30
N CYS A 169 6.10 -19.35 -5.36
CA CYS A 169 5.04 -18.99 -6.30
C CYS A 169 3.66 -19.05 -5.66
N ALA A 170 3.37 -20.10 -4.89
CA ALA A 170 2.11 -20.24 -4.17
C ALA A 170 1.92 -19.10 -3.17
N ILE A 171 2.97 -18.70 -2.44
CA ILE A 171 2.93 -17.54 -1.54
C ILE A 171 2.62 -16.26 -2.32
N ALA A 172 3.32 -15.98 -3.42
CA ALA A 172 3.09 -14.77 -4.22
C ALA A 172 1.69 -14.75 -4.84
N ALA A 173 1.22 -15.87 -5.40
CA ALA A 173 -0.12 -15.98 -5.98
C ALA A 173 -1.22 -15.81 -4.92
N ASN A 174 -1.06 -16.43 -3.76
CA ASN A 174 -2.00 -16.26 -2.64
C ASN A 174 -1.96 -14.83 -2.09
N THR A 175 -0.79 -14.17 -2.08
CA THR A 175 -0.68 -12.76 -1.67
C THR A 175 -1.42 -11.85 -2.64
N ALA A 176 -1.24 -12.04 -3.95
CA ALA A 176 -1.95 -11.29 -4.99
C ALA A 176 -3.48 -11.49 -4.89
N ALA A 177 -3.95 -12.69 -4.53
CA ALA A 177 -5.37 -12.99 -4.38
C ALA A 177 -5.98 -12.44 -3.08
N GLN A 178 -5.19 -12.31 -2.01
CA GLN A 178 -5.67 -11.91 -0.68
C GLN A 178 -5.46 -10.43 -0.38
N VAL A 179 -4.63 -9.72 -1.14
CA VAL A 179 -4.36 -8.31 -0.88
C VAL A 179 -5.65 -7.50 -1.08
N ALA A 180 -6.07 -6.80 -0.03
CA ALA A 180 -7.31 -6.03 -0.06
C ALA A 180 -7.17 -4.79 -0.95
N ASN A 181 -6.03 -4.08 -0.86
CA ASN A 181 -5.69 -2.95 -1.71
C ASN A 181 -4.33 -3.19 -2.40
N PRO A 182 -4.32 -3.49 -3.71
CA PRO A 182 -3.09 -3.68 -4.47
C PRO A 182 -2.13 -2.47 -4.49
N GLU A 183 -2.64 -1.25 -4.28
CA GLU A 183 -1.81 -0.04 -4.25
C GLU A 183 -0.77 -0.08 -3.11
N ASP A 184 -1.10 -0.76 -2.00
CA ASP A 184 -0.24 -0.88 -0.82
C ASP A 184 1.09 -1.62 -1.12
N LEU A 185 1.11 -2.42 -2.19
CA LEU A 185 2.32 -3.12 -2.65
C LEU A 185 3.26 -2.18 -3.45
N VAL A 186 2.75 -1.06 -3.96
CA VAL A 186 3.52 -0.06 -4.72
C VAL A 186 3.99 1.05 -3.79
N ARG A 187 3.13 1.51 -2.89
CA ARG A 187 3.44 2.58 -1.94
C ARG A 187 2.75 2.34 -0.60
N GLY A 188 3.43 2.73 0.48
CA GLY A 188 2.79 2.79 1.78
C GLY A 188 1.67 3.83 1.82
N ARG A 189 0.66 3.59 2.67
CA ARG A 189 -0.36 4.59 2.99
C ARG A 189 0.24 5.73 3.79
N ASN A 190 -0.39 6.90 3.73
CA ASN A 190 -0.05 7.98 4.65
C ASN A 190 -0.44 7.57 6.07
N MET A 191 0.48 7.75 7.00
CA MET A 191 0.21 7.52 8.42
C MET A 191 -0.68 8.63 8.97
N ASP A 192 -1.63 8.26 9.82
CA ASP A 192 -2.41 9.23 10.58
C ASP A 192 -1.50 10.08 11.47
N PRO A 193 -1.90 11.32 11.79
CA PRO A 193 -1.20 12.15 12.76
C PRO A 193 -1.03 11.42 14.09
N ALA A 194 0.11 11.65 14.75
CA ALA A 194 0.33 11.10 16.08
C ALA A 194 -0.73 11.60 17.08
N ASP A 195 -1.28 10.70 17.90
CA ASP A 195 -2.20 11.07 18.98
C ASP A 195 -1.43 11.70 20.16
N PRO A 196 -1.52 13.03 20.37
CA PRO A 196 -0.78 13.71 21.43
C PRO A 196 -1.32 13.36 22.82
N ASN A 197 -2.62 13.08 22.95
CA ASN A 197 -3.25 12.78 24.24
C ASN A 197 -2.84 11.40 24.74
N ARG A 198 -2.81 10.41 23.84
CA ARG A 198 -2.26 9.08 24.16
C ARG A 198 -0.80 9.18 24.56
N ARG A 199 0.01 9.94 23.81
CA ARG A 199 1.44 10.15 24.13
C ARG A 199 1.64 10.79 25.51
N ALA A 200 0.90 11.86 25.82
CA ALA A 200 0.95 12.51 27.12
C ALA A 200 0.56 11.55 28.26
N THR A 201 -0.50 10.78 28.07
CA THR A 201 -0.98 9.79 29.04
C THR A 201 0.07 8.71 29.32
N VAL A 202 0.69 8.16 28.28
CA VAL A 202 1.72 7.12 28.42
C VAL A 202 2.96 7.67 29.13
N LEU A 203 3.41 8.89 28.77
CA LEU A 203 4.55 9.54 29.41
C LEU A 203 4.30 9.82 30.88
N GLU A 204 3.10 10.25 31.25
CA GLU A 204 2.74 10.52 32.64
C GLU A 204 2.70 9.24 33.49
N LYS A 205 2.11 8.16 32.95
CA LYS A 205 2.14 6.84 33.59
C LYS A 205 3.57 6.36 33.81
N TYR A 206 4.40 6.50 32.77
CA TYR A 206 5.83 6.15 32.85
C TYR A 206 6.55 6.91 33.97
N ARG A 207 6.36 8.24 34.06
CA ARG A 207 6.96 9.08 35.12
C ARG A 207 6.52 8.67 36.52
N LYS A 208 5.27 8.21 36.67
CA LYS A 208 4.72 7.71 37.94
C LYS A 208 5.09 6.27 38.26
N GLY A 209 5.87 5.59 37.41
CA GLY A 209 6.19 4.16 37.57
C GLY A 209 4.97 3.23 37.39
N GLN A 210 3.94 3.69 36.67
CA GLN A 210 2.71 2.94 36.41
C GLN A 210 2.80 2.18 35.08
N THR A 211 2.01 1.12 34.93
CA THR A 211 1.93 0.33 33.69
C THR A 211 1.38 1.17 32.53
N THR A 212 2.14 1.27 31.44
CA THR A 212 1.79 2.05 30.24
C THR A 212 0.88 1.29 29.26
N GLY A 213 0.84 -0.04 29.36
CA GLY A 213 -0.09 -0.89 28.61
C GLY A 213 -1.52 -0.82 29.15
N SER A 214 -2.46 -1.38 28.38
CA SER A 214 -3.80 -1.70 28.88
C SER A 214 -3.72 -2.77 29.99
N ALA A 215 -4.73 -2.81 30.85
CA ALA A 215 -4.89 -3.95 31.75
C ALA A 215 -5.01 -5.24 30.93
N ARG A 216 -4.43 -6.34 31.43
CA ARG A 216 -4.59 -7.64 30.81
C ARG A 216 -6.07 -8.05 30.84
N ASP A 217 -6.53 -8.61 29.73
CA ASP A 217 -7.82 -9.29 29.67
C ASP A 217 -7.77 -10.55 30.56
N PRO A 218 -8.72 -10.76 31.49
CA PRO A 218 -8.84 -12.01 32.25
C PRO A 218 -8.95 -13.28 31.38
N GLN A 219 -9.47 -13.15 30.14
CA GLN A 219 -9.53 -14.27 29.18
C GLN A 219 -8.19 -14.53 28.47
N GLY A 220 -7.25 -13.58 28.53
CA GLY A 220 -5.90 -13.68 27.98
C GLY A 220 -4.88 -14.35 28.92
N THR A 221 -5.32 -14.83 30.08
CA THR A 221 -4.50 -15.60 31.02
C THR A 221 -4.39 -17.05 30.56
N GLY A 222 -3.65 -17.30 29.47
CA GLY A 222 -3.27 -18.65 29.08
C GLY A 222 -2.33 -19.24 30.12
N THR A 223 -2.81 -20.24 30.87
CA THR A 223 -1.98 -21.02 31.78
C THR A 223 -0.93 -21.77 30.95
N ILE A 224 0.33 -21.34 31.00
CA ILE A 224 1.42 -22.08 30.36
C ILE A 224 1.57 -23.39 31.14
N SER A 225 1.22 -24.51 30.50
CA SER A 225 1.43 -25.84 31.08
C SER A 225 2.91 -26.01 31.41
N GLN A 226 3.25 -26.11 32.70
CA GLN A 226 4.58 -26.53 33.12
C GLN A 226 4.71 -28.04 32.92
N ALA A 227 4.93 -28.46 31.68
CA ALA A 227 5.24 -29.84 31.34
C ALA A 227 6.75 -29.97 31.13
N ILE A 228 7.50 -29.95 32.23
CA ILE A 228 8.82 -30.59 32.32
C ILE A 228 8.85 -31.31 33.67
N GLN A 229 8.78 -32.64 33.63
CA GLN A 229 9.19 -33.56 34.69
C GLN A 229 10.34 -34.41 34.15
#